data_AF-A0A3S4T6X3-F1
#
_entry.id   AF-A0A3S4T6X3-F1
#
_cell.length_a   1.000
_cell.length_b   1.000
_cell.length_c   1.000
_cell.angle_alpha   90.00
_cell.angle_beta   90.00
_cell.angle_gamma   90.00
#
_symmetry.space_group_name_H-M   'P 1'
#
loop_
_entity.id
_entity.type
_entity.pdbx_description
1 polymer ?
#
loop_
_entity_poly.entity_id
_entity_poly.type
_entity_poly.pdbx_seq_one_letter_code
_entity_poly.pdbx_strand_id
1 'polypeptide(L)'
;MFHAGHQPERSLLKAVGDDTAVLFIGDADQLPSVGAGNVLRDMIASTVIPTHTLKTIFRQAKESKIITYAHQINQGESPRIDSPFKQPGIWQEADCFFIDSDEATKHN
;
A
#
# COMPACT_ATOMS: atom_id res chain seq x y z
N MET A 1 -14.43 -6.50 -26.44
CA MET A 1 -13.85 -5.20 -26.84
C MET A 1 -13.38 -4.50 -25.57
N PHE A 2 -12.19 -4.84 -25.07
CA PHE A 2 -11.64 -4.25 -23.85
C PHE A 2 -10.92 -2.94 -24.19
N HIS A 3 -11.23 -1.90 -23.43
CA HIS A 3 -10.80 -0.51 -23.63
C HIS A 3 -9.29 -0.37 -23.78
N ALA A 4 -8.86 0.42 -24.76
CA ALA A 4 -7.50 0.91 -24.90
C ALA A 4 -7.14 1.72 -23.64
N GLY A 5 -6.33 1.10 -22.77
CA GLY A 5 -5.84 1.71 -21.54
C GLY A 5 -5.04 2.97 -21.82
N HIS A 6 -5.51 4.10 -21.30
CA HIS A 6 -4.67 5.28 -21.14
C HIS A 6 -3.56 4.91 -20.16
N GLN A 7 -2.32 4.99 -20.61
CA GLN A 7 -1.11 4.73 -19.81
C GLN A 7 -0.55 6.08 -19.36
N PRO A 8 -1.03 6.66 -18.24
CA PRO A 8 -0.68 8.02 -17.82
C PRO A 8 0.83 8.24 -17.68
N GLU A 9 1.55 7.19 -17.27
CA GLU A 9 3.01 7.09 -17.17
C GLU A 9 3.72 7.46 -18.49
N ARG A 10 3.20 6.97 -19.63
CA ARG A 10 3.78 7.22 -20.95
C ARG A 10 3.60 8.67 -21.39
N SER A 11 2.43 9.24 -21.09
CA SER A 11 2.14 10.64 -21.41
C SER A 11 2.98 11.57 -20.53
N LEU A 12 3.18 11.22 -19.27
CA LEU A 12 4.06 11.94 -18.34
C LEU A 12 5.49 11.98 -18.89
N LEU A 13 6.09 10.81 -19.18
CA LEU A 13 7.47 10.74 -19.67
C LEU A 13 7.69 11.48 -20.99
N LYS A 14 6.70 11.52 -21.88
CA LYS A 14 6.76 12.29 -23.13
C LYS A 14 6.73 13.81 -22.93
N ALA A 15 6.21 14.28 -21.80
CA ALA A 15 6.08 15.69 -21.50
C ALA A 15 7.29 16.25 -20.70
N VAL A 16 8.21 15.38 -20.29
CA VAL A 16 9.44 15.76 -19.58
C VAL A 16 10.43 16.35 -20.59
N GLY A 17 10.93 17.56 -20.32
CA GLY A 17 11.96 18.20 -21.15
C GLY A 17 13.36 17.63 -20.89
N ASP A 18 14.25 17.78 -21.88
CA ASP A 18 15.59 17.14 -21.88
C ASP A 18 16.44 17.46 -20.64
N ASP A 19 16.32 18.69 -20.10
CA ASP A 19 17.08 19.16 -18.94
C ASP A 19 16.30 19.04 -17.61
N THR A 20 15.32 18.13 -17.53
CA THR A 20 14.46 17.96 -16.35
C THR A 20 14.87 16.75 -15.53
N ALA A 21 15.06 16.93 -14.23
CA ALA A 21 15.19 15.83 -13.29
C ALA A 21 13.81 15.30 -12.89
N VAL A 22 13.63 13.98 -12.96
CA VAL A 22 12.40 13.29 -12.55
C VAL A 22 12.70 12.38 -11.38
N LEU A 23 11.91 12.50 -10.31
CA LEU A 23 11.95 11.63 -9.14
C LEU A 23 10.64 10.85 -9.03
N PHE A 24 10.71 9.54 -9.13
CA PHE A 24 9.58 8.64 -8.87
C PHE A 24 9.53 8.29 -7.39
N ILE A 25 8.35 8.39 -6.79
CA ILE A 25 8.09 8.05 -5.39
C ILE A 25 6.82 7.20 -5.35
N GLY A 26 6.88 6.08 -4.64
CA GLY A 26 5.73 5.23 -4.39
C GLY A 26 6.06 4.07 -3.47
N ASP A 27 5.06 3.24 -3.20
CA ASP A 27 5.18 2.05 -2.37
C ASP A 27 5.44 0.82 -3.26
N ALA A 28 6.55 0.14 -3.03
CA ALA A 28 6.95 -1.05 -3.79
C ALA A 28 6.07 -2.27 -3.49
N ASP A 29 5.41 -2.29 -2.33
CA ASP A 29 4.57 -3.38 -1.87
C ASP A 29 3.08 -3.10 -2.11
N GLN A 30 2.74 -1.98 -2.76
CA GLN A 30 1.35 -1.66 -3.11
C GLN A 30 0.76 -2.74 -4.03
N LEU A 31 -0.53 -3.01 -3.84
CA LEU A 31 -1.28 -3.87 -4.74
C LEU A 31 -1.15 -3.37 -6.19
N PRO A 32 -1.07 -4.29 -7.17
CA PRO A 32 -0.96 -3.91 -8.57
C PRO A 32 -2.15 -3.03 -8.96
N SER A 33 -1.89 -2.07 -9.85
CA SER A 33 -2.94 -1.23 -10.41
C SER A 33 -4.05 -2.07 -11.03
N VAL A 34 -5.29 -1.56 -11.01
CA VAL A 34 -6.45 -2.21 -11.65
C VAL A 34 -6.34 -2.27 -13.19
N GLY A 35 -5.34 -1.58 -13.77
CA GLY A 35 -5.00 -1.60 -15.19
C GLY A 35 -3.74 -2.43 -15.49
N ALA A 36 -3.41 -2.57 -16.77
CA ALA A 36 -2.24 -3.34 -17.20
C ALA A 36 -0.92 -2.62 -16.84
N GLY A 37 -0.08 -3.29 -16.04
CA GLY A 37 1.29 -2.90 -15.75
C GLY A 37 1.56 -2.70 -14.25
N ASN A 38 2.81 -2.95 -13.84
CA ASN A 38 3.27 -2.68 -12.48
C ASN A 38 4.49 -1.75 -12.55
N VAL A 39 4.30 -0.56 -13.13
CA VAL A 39 5.36 0.29 -13.67
C VAL A 39 6.45 0.60 -12.65
N LEU A 40 6.08 1.06 -11.44
CA LEU A 40 7.06 1.35 -10.40
C LEU A 40 7.85 0.10 -10.00
N ARG A 41 7.17 -1.04 -9.84
CA ARG A 41 7.80 -2.32 -9.50
C ARG A 41 8.74 -2.79 -10.60
N ASP A 42 8.34 -2.64 -11.86
CA ASP A 42 9.14 -2.99 -13.04
C ASP A 42 10.36 -2.06 -13.16
N MET A 43 10.20 -0.76 -12.88
CA MET A 43 11.31 0.21 -12.82
C MET A 43 12.35 -0.18 -11.77
N ILE A 44 11.89 -0.51 -10.54
CA ILE A 44 12.77 -0.96 -9.45
C ILE A 44 13.47 -2.27 -9.84
N ALA A 45 12.73 -3.24 -10.39
CA ALA A 45 13.27 -4.54 -10.78
C ALA A 45 14.24 -4.46 -11.97
N SER A 46 14.12 -3.45 -12.84
CA SER A 46 15.00 -3.28 -14.00
C SER A 46 16.46 -3.01 -13.65
N THR A 47 16.73 -2.47 -12.44
CA THR A 47 18.05 -2.00 -11.99
C THR A 47 18.71 -0.90 -12.85
N VAL A 48 18.01 -0.39 -13.87
CA VAL A 48 18.50 0.69 -14.76
C VAL A 48 18.40 2.06 -14.09
N ILE A 49 17.37 2.27 -13.27
CA ILE A 49 17.11 3.54 -12.59
C ILE A 49 17.71 3.45 -11.17
N PRO A 50 18.59 4.39 -10.78
CA PRO A 50 19.10 4.46 -9.40
C PRO A 50 17.94 4.54 -8.41
N THR A 51 17.88 3.58 -7.50
CA THR A 51 16.74 3.42 -6.58
C THR A 51 17.22 3.38 -5.14
N HIS A 52 16.50 4.08 -4.26
CA HIS A 52 16.68 3.98 -2.81
C HIS A 52 15.36 3.65 -2.13
N THR A 53 15.38 2.59 -1.32
CA THR A 53 14.23 2.18 -0.51
C THR A 53 14.38 2.74 0.90
N LEU A 54 13.40 3.54 1.31
CA LEU A 54 13.33 4.04 2.68
C LEU A 54 12.81 2.92 3.59
N LYS A 55 13.66 2.45 4.52
CA LYS A 55 13.33 1.34 5.44
C LYS A 55 12.90 1.81 6.84
N THR A 56 13.18 3.06 7.17
CA THR A 56 12.95 3.59 8.52
C THR A 56 11.55 4.20 8.60
N ILE A 57 10.76 3.72 9.56
CA ILE A 57 9.44 4.26 9.86
C ILE A 57 9.56 5.32 10.94
N PHE A 58 9.27 6.57 10.59
CA PHE A 58 9.31 7.72 11.51
C PHE A 58 7.93 8.10 12.06
N ARG A 59 6.90 7.27 11.85
CA ARG A 59 5.58 7.53 12.43
C ARG A 59 5.67 7.41 13.96
N GLN A 60 5.03 8.35 14.65
CA GLN A 60 4.82 8.27 16.10
C GLN A 60 3.91 7.08 16.41
N ALA A 61 4.49 5.89 16.63
CA ALA A 61 3.95 4.80 17.44
C ALA A 61 4.75 3.51 17.16
N LYS A 62 5.77 3.26 17.99
CA LYS A 62 6.34 1.91 18.13
C LYS A 62 5.28 0.86 18.52
N GLU A 63 4.09 1.30 18.95
CA GLU A 63 2.98 0.48 19.41
C GLU A 63 1.80 0.40 18.41
N SER A 64 1.91 1.04 17.24
CA SER A 64 0.81 1.05 16.27
C SER A 64 0.56 -0.34 15.67
N LYS A 65 -0.72 -0.76 15.72
CA LYS A 65 -1.16 -2.02 15.14
C LYS A 65 -1.14 -1.97 13.63
N ILE A 66 -1.48 -0.83 13.01
CA ILE A 66 -1.37 -0.65 11.54
C ILE A 66 0.04 -0.98 11.03
N ILE A 67 1.10 -0.43 11.65
CA ILE A 67 2.49 -0.69 11.21
C ILE A 67 2.86 -2.15 11.39
N THR A 68 2.55 -2.69 12.58
CA THR A 68 2.91 -4.07 12.93
C THR A 68 2.24 -5.06 11.97
N TYR A 69 0.94 -4.87 11.69
CA TYR A 69 0.18 -5.75 10.81
C TYR A 69 0.61 -5.64 9.35
N ALA A 70 0.95 -4.44 8.86
CA ALA A 70 1.47 -4.26 7.50
C ALA A 70 2.78 -5.04 7.28
N HIS A 71 3.70 -5.00 8.26
CA HIS A 71 4.92 -5.79 8.18
C HIS A 71 4.68 -7.29 8.17
N GLN A 72 3.75 -7.79 8.99
CA GLN A 72 3.37 -9.19 9.00
C GLN A 72 2.83 -9.62 7.62
N ILE A 73 1.89 -8.85 7.05
CA ILE A 73 1.32 -9.14 5.73
C ILE A 73 2.40 -9.17 4.65
N ASN A 74 3.32 -8.19 4.62
CA ASN A 74 4.39 -8.15 3.64
C ASN A 74 5.39 -9.30 3.79
N GLN A 75 5.46 -9.93 4.98
CA GLN A 75 6.27 -11.13 5.26
C GLN A 75 5.48 -12.44 5.01
N GLY A 76 4.23 -12.36 4.56
CA GLY A 76 3.36 -13.52 4.37
C GLY A 76 2.77 -14.06 5.68
N GLU A 77 2.85 -13.31 6.78
CA GLU A 77 2.26 -13.65 8.07
C GLU A 77 0.87 -13.00 8.20
N SER A 78 -0.13 -13.79 8.59
CA SER A 78 -1.45 -13.23 8.88
C SER A 78 -1.46 -12.57 10.26
N PRO A 79 -1.76 -11.26 10.38
CA PRO A 79 -1.91 -10.62 11.67
C PRO A 79 -3.09 -11.22 12.43
N ARG A 80 -2.96 -11.35 13.76
CA ARG A 80 -4.08 -11.65 14.65
C ARG A 80 -4.74 -10.34 15.04
N ILE A 81 -5.96 -10.11 14.55
CA ILE A 81 -6.72 -8.89 14.80
C ILE A 81 -7.97 -9.25 15.59
N ASP A 82 -8.08 -8.72 16.81
CA ASP A 82 -9.24 -8.92 17.65
C ASP A 82 -10.45 -8.11 17.13
N SER A 83 -11.64 -8.72 17.18
CA SER A 83 -12.87 -8.05 16.77
C SER A 83 -13.31 -7.03 17.84
N PRO A 84 -13.52 -5.76 17.46
CA PRO A 84 -13.99 -4.76 18.41
C PRO A 84 -15.47 -4.97 18.79
N PHE A 85 -16.21 -5.84 18.11
CA PHE A 85 -17.55 -6.26 18.53
C PHE A 85 -17.51 -7.31 19.65
N LYS A 86 -16.45 -8.14 19.72
CA LYS A 86 -16.24 -9.12 20.81
C LYS A 86 -15.60 -8.48 22.04
N GLN A 87 -14.76 -7.46 21.82
CA GLN A 87 -14.06 -6.73 22.88
C GLN A 87 -14.20 -5.21 22.65
N PRO A 88 -15.29 -4.58 23.12
CA PRO A 88 -15.58 -3.16 22.84
C PRO A 88 -14.54 -2.15 23.36
N GLY A 89 -13.72 -2.50 24.34
CA GLY A 89 -12.63 -1.62 24.82
C GLY A 89 -11.62 -1.27 23.72
N ILE A 90 -11.46 -2.15 22.73
CA ILE A 90 -10.48 -1.99 21.65
C ILE A 90 -10.75 -0.74 20.81
N TRP A 91 -12.02 -0.30 20.67
CA TRP A 91 -12.39 0.91 19.92
C TRP A 91 -11.62 2.17 20.34
N GLN A 92 -11.19 2.23 21.60
CA GLN A 92 -10.51 3.40 22.18
C GLN A 92 -8.99 3.24 22.25
N GLU A 93 -8.49 2.00 22.08
CA GLU A 93 -7.10 1.64 22.37
C GLU A 93 -6.31 1.27 21.11
N ALA A 94 -6.97 0.85 20.03
CA ALA A 94 -6.32 0.42 18.79
C ALA A 94 -6.52 1.41 17.65
N ASP A 95 -5.56 1.43 16.73
CA ASP A 95 -5.60 2.21 15.48
C ASP A 95 -5.92 1.35 14.25
N CYS A 96 -6.05 0.02 14.41
CA CYS A 96 -6.36 -0.93 13.35
C CYS A 96 -7.38 -1.95 13.85
N PHE A 97 -8.44 -2.19 13.07
CA PHE A 97 -9.53 -3.08 13.42
C PHE A 97 -9.82 -4.05 12.28
N PHE A 98 -10.28 -5.25 12.63
CA PHE A 98 -10.88 -6.17 11.69
C PHE A 98 -12.36 -6.29 12.02
N ILE A 99 -13.19 -6.00 11.03
CA ILE A 99 -14.63 -6.08 11.13
C ILE A 99 -15.09 -7.08 10.09
N ASP A 100 -15.55 -8.23 10.57
CA ASP A 100 -16.17 -9.23 9.71
C ASP A 100 -17.54 -8.71 9.24
N SER A 101 -17.86 -8.92 7.96
CA SER A 101 -19.12 -8.46 7.36
C SER A 101 -20.35 -9.06 8.05
N ASP A 102 -20.27 -10.30 8.52
CA ASP A 102 -21.35 -10.96 9.24
C ASP A 102 -21.48 -10.42 10.67
N GLU A 103 -20.40 -9.91 11.27
CA GLU A 103 -20.45 -9.25 12.57
C GLU A 103 -21.03 -7.83 12.46
N ALA A 104 -20.72 -7.11 11.38
CA ALA A 104 -21.21 -5.75 11.13
C ALA A 104 -22.72 -5.69 10.86
N THR A 105 -23.31 -6.76 10.35
CA THR A 105 -24.71 -6.80 9.89
C THR A 105 -25.70 -7.39 10.90
N LYS A 106 -25.23 -7.96 12.03
CA LYS A 106 -26.06 -8.58 13.09
C LYS A 106 -26.96 -7.61 13.89
N HIS A 107 -27.01 -6.33 13.55
CA HIS A 107 -27.84 -5.31 14.19
C HIS A 107 -29.05 -4.85 13.35
N ASN A 108 -29.45 -5.61 12.32
CA ASN A 108 -30.73 -5.43 11.60
C ASN A 108 -31.73 -6.53 11.92
#